data_AF-I3TPW2-F1
#
_entry.id   AF-I3TPW2-F1
#
_cell.length_a   1.000
_cell.length_b   1.000
_cell.length_c   1.000
_cell.angle_alpha   90.00
_cell.angle_beta   90.00
_cell.angle_gamma   90.00
#
_symmetry.space_group_name_H-M   'P 1'
#
loop_
_entity.id
_entity.type
_entity.pdbx_description
1 polymer ?
#
loop_
_entity_poly.entity_id
_entity_poly.type
_entity_poly.pdbx_seq_one_letter_code
_entity_poly.pdbx_strand_id
1 'polypeptide(L)'
;MAMATMNVSVTDQMKIWVEGQVESGRYGNASDYIRDLIRRDQERRAALADIQRLIDEGLASGSSGLSMQDVLTEARRRAALSADNGL
;
A
#
# COMPACT_ATOMS: atom_id res chain seq x y z
N MET A 1 16.94 -9.80 17.63
CA MET A 1 16.79 -8.35 17.90
C MET A 1 15.96 -8.20 19.17
N ALA A 2 16.29 -7.26 20.06
CA ALA A 2 15.52 -7.02 21.27
C ALA A 2 14.13 -6.44 20.93
N MET A 3 13.07 -6.93 21.57
CA MET A 3 11.73 -6.36 21.45
C MET A 3 11.60 -5.16 22.39
N ALA A 4 11.21 -4.00 21.86
CA ALA A 4 10.87 -2.85 22.67
C ALA A 4 9.47 -3.05 23.28
N THR A 5 9.35 -2.92 24.60
CA THR A 5 8.07 -2.99 25.31
C THR A 5 7.46 -1.60 25.40
N MET A 6 6.17 -1.49 25.05
CA MET A 6 5.39 -0.25 25.17
C MET A 6 4.06 -0.56 25.85
N ASN A 7 3.76 0.16 26.93
CA ASN A 7 2.46 0.08 27.61
C ASN A 7 1.50 1.09 26.98
N VAL A 8 0.29 0.67 26.66
CA VAL A 8 -0.75 1.54 26.10
C VAL A 8 -2.05 1.31 26.85
N SER A 9 -2.75 2.40 27.20
CA SER A 9 -4.11 2.32 27.74
C SER A 9 -5.11 2.37 26.59
N VAL A 10 -6.10 1.49 26.65
CA VAL A 10 -7.18 1.39 25.66
C VAL A 10 -8.52 1.33 26.40
N THR A 11 -9.62 1.59 25.68
CA THR A 11 -10.95 1.40 26.26
C THR A 11 -11.24 -0.10 26.45
N ASP A 12 -12.16 -0.44 27.35
CA ASP A 12 -12.58 -1.83 27.55
C ASP A 12 -13.11 -2.47 26.27
N GLN A 13 -13.83 -1.70 25.45
CA GLN A 13 -14.32 -2.17 24.16
C GLN A 13 -13.17 -2.54 23.20
N MET A 14 -12.10 -1.75 23.17
CA MET A 14 -10.92 -2.06 22.37
C MET A 14 -10.19 -3.29 22.92
N LYS A 15 -10.11 -3.43 24.25
CA LYS A 15 -9.52 -4.61 24.88
C LYS A 15 -10.26 -5.89 24.46
N ILE A 16 -11.59 -5.91 24.60
CA ILE A 16 -12.45 -7.04 24.20
C ILE A 16 -12.23 -7.38 22.72
N TRP A 17 -12.15 -6.36 21.86
CA TRP A 17 -11.89 -6.57 20.45
C TRP A 17 -10.54 -7.25 20.20
N VAL A 18 -9.47 -6.77 20.84
CA VAL A 18 -8.12 -7.35 20.71
C VAL A 18 -8.10 -8.79 21.21
N GLU A 19 -8.73 -9.07 22.35
CA GLU A 19 -8.85 -10.42 22.91
C GLU A 19 -9.57 -11.36 21.92
N GLY A 20 -10.67 -10.92 21.31
CA GLY A 20 -11.36 -11.69 20.28
C GLY A 20 -10.49 -12.01 19.05
N GLN A 21 -9.56 -11.12 18.67
CA GLN A 21 -8.60 -11.42 17.58
C GLN A 21 -7.61 -12.51 17.97
N VAL A 22 -7.20 -12.58 19.25
CA VAL A 22 -6.32 -13.62 19.76
C VAL A 22 -7.07 -14.94 19.89
N GLU A 23 -8.28 -14.93 20.45
CA GLU A 23 -9.14 -16.11 20.60
C GLU A 23 -9.49 -16.77 19.26
N SER A 24 -9.59 -15.99 18.18
CA SER A 24 -9.78 -16.52 16.83
C SER A 24 -8.62 -17.39 16.32
N GLY A 25 -7.49 -17.42 17.03
CA GLY A 25 -6.26 -18.12 16.65
C GLY A 25 -5.44 -17.40 15.58
N ARG A 26 -5.91 -16.25 15.09
CA ARG A 26 -5.21 -15.44 14.07
C ARG A 26 -3.91 -14.82 14.58
N TYR A 27 -3.85 -14.53 15.88
CA TYR A 27 -2.69 -13.93 16.54
C TYR A 27 -2.38 -14.67 17.83
N GLY A 28 -1.11 -14.83 18.17
CA GLY A 28 -0.69 -15.53 19.39
C GLY A 28 -0.89 -14.73 20.67
N ASN A 29 -0.91 -13.39 20.57
CA ASN A 29 -1.17 -12.47 21.68
C ASN A 29 -1.54 -11.07 21.18
N ALA A 30 -1.92 -10.19 22.11
CA ALA A 30 -2.28 -8.80 21.82
C ALA A 30 -1.14 -8.03 21.13
N SER A 31 0.12 -8.21 21.57
CA SER A 31 1.27 -7.51 20.99
C SER A 31 1.52 -7.91 19.53
N ASP A 32 1.22 -9.15 19.14
CA ASP A 32 1.30 -9.60 17.74
C ASP A 32 0.26 -8.89 16.88
N TYR A 33 -0.98 -8.79 17.39
CA TYR A 33 -2.04 -8.05 16.70
C TYR A 33 -1.69 -6.57 16.53
N ILE A 34 -1.23 -5.92 17.60
CA ILE A 34 -0.85 -4.50 17.56
C ILE A 34 0.34 -4.26 16.61
N ARG A 35 1.37 -5.12 16.63
CA ARG A 35 2.50 -5.01 15.68
C ARG A 35 2.04 -5.13 14.23
N ASP A 36 1.13 -6.06 13.95
CA ASP A 36 0.56 -6.22 12.61
C ASP A 36 -0.28 -5.00 12.19
N LEU A 37 -1.09 -4.43 13.08
CA LEU A 37 -1.83 -3.19 12.81
C LEU A 37 -0.91 -2.02 12.50
N ILE A 38 0.18 -1.86 13.25
CA ILE A 38 1.17 -0.80 13.01
C ILE A 38 1.80 -0.97 11.64
N ARG A 39 2.20 -2.20 11.27
CA ARG A 39 2.78 -2.49 9.96
C ARG A 39 1.80 -2.16 8.82
N ARG A 40 0.54 -2.57 8.95
CA ARG A 40 -0.50 -2.25 7.95
C ARG A 40 -0.76 -0.75 7.83
N ASP A 41 -0.74 0.00 8.92
CA ASP A 41 -0.88 1.46 8.85
C ASP A 41 0.32 2.10 8.15
N GLN A 42 1.55 1.65 8.42
CA GLN A 42 2.74 2.12 7.71
C GLN A 42 2.68 1.81 6.21
N GLU A 43 2.33 0.58 5.83
CA GLU A 43 2.18 0.15 4.44
C GLU A 43 1.12 0.99 3.70
N ARG A 44 -0.03 1.20 4.35
CA ARG A 44 -1.11 2.02 3.78
C ARG A 44 -0.68 3.48 3.59
N ARG A 45 0.03 4.06 4.57
CA ARG A 45 0.54 5.44 4.46
C ARG A 45 1.57 5.57 3.36
N ALA A 46 2.47 4.60 3.21
CA ALA A 46 3.46 4.58 2.13
C ALA A 46 2.76 4.50 0.77
N ALA A 47 1.81 3.58 0.59
CA ALA A 47 1.06 3.44 -0.65
C ALA A 47 0.29 4.72 -1.02
N LEU A 48 -0.32 5.39 -0.03
CA LEU A 48 -1.00 6.67 -0.25
C LEU A 48 -0.03 7.78 -0.65
N ALA A 49 1.13 7.85 0.00
CA ALA A 49 2.17 8.82 -0.35
C ALA A 49 2.68 8.60 -1.78
N ASP A 50 2.87 7.35 -2.20
CA ASP A 50 3.29 7.00 -3.55
C ASP A 50 2.25 7.40 -4.60
N ILE A 51 0.97 7.10 -4.35
CA ILE A 51 -0.13 7.50 -5.24
C ILE A 51 -0.19 9.03 -5.34
N GLN A 52 -0.09 9.74 -4.21
CA GLN A 52 -0.12 11.20 -4.22
C GLN A 52 1.05 11.78 -5.03
N ARG A 53 2.25 11.24 -4.86
CA ARG A 53 3.42 11.65 -5.65
C ARG A 53 3.19 11.44 -7.15
N LEU A 54 2.65 10.30 -7.56
CA LEU A 54 2.36 10.03 -8.98
C LEU A 54 1.28 10.96 -9.55
N ILE A 55 0.28 11.32 -8.74
CA ILE A 55 -0.73 12.31 -9.12
C ILE A 55 -0.07 13.68 -9.30
N ASP A 56 0.76 14.11 -8.35
CA ASP A 56 1.45 15.40 -8.40
C ASP A 56 2.38 15.48 -9.63
N GLU A 57 3.12 14.41 -9.93
CA GLU A 57 3.94 14.30 -11.14
C GLU A 57 3.09 14.39 -12.41
N GLY A 58 1.95 13.71 -12.45
CA GLY A 58 1.02 13.77 -13.58
C GLY A 58 0.45 15.18 -13.79
N LEU A 59 0.04 15.86 -12.72
CA LEU A 59 -0.46 17.24 -12.77
C LEU A 59 0.64 18.22 -13.22
N ALA A 60 1.86 18.06 -12.71
CA ALA A 60 3.00 18.88 -13.10
C ALA A 60 3.43 18.67 -14.56
N SER A 61 3.17 17.48 -15.12
CA SER A 61 3.48 17.16 -16.53
C SER A 61 2.57 17.88 -17.54
N GLY A 62 1.48 18.49 -17.07
CA GLY A 62 0.53 19.21 -17.91
C GLY A 62 -0.40 18.28 -18.70
N SER A 63 -1.29 18.88 -19.50
CA SER A 63 -2.24 18.12 -20.30
C SER A 63 -1.63 17.66 -21.62
N SER A 64 -1.83 16.40 -21.96
CA SER A 64 -1.49 15.87 -23.28
C SER A 64 -2.53 16.29 -24.32
N GLY A 65 -2.06 16.69 -25.50
CA GLY A 65 -2.93 16.91 -26.68
C GLY A 65 -3.30 15.62 -27.42
N LEU A 66 -2.80 14.46 -26.98
CA LEU A 66 -3.06 13.18 -27.63
C LEU A 66 -4.49 12.71 -27.39
N SER A 67 -5.12 12.20 -28.45
CA SER A 67 -6.38 11.47 -28.31
C SER A 67 -6.14 10.06 -27.76
N MET A 68 -7.19 9.41 -27.27
CA MET A 68 -7.12 8.01 -26.84
C MET A 68 -6.63 7.08 -27.96
N GLN A 69 -6.96 7.37 -29.22
CA GLN A 69 -6.51 6.58 -30.37
C GLN A 69 -5.00 6.71 -30.59
N ASP A 70 -4.45 7.92 -30.41
CA ASP A 70 -3.02 8.16 -30.50
C ASP A 70 -2.27 7.42 -29.40
N VAL A 71 -2.78 7.48 -28.16
CA VAL A 71 -2.22 6.75 -27.00
C VAL A 71 -2.21 5.24 -27.23
N LEU A 72 -3.31 4.68 -27.75
CA LEU A 72 -3.41 3.24 -28.01
C LEU A 72 -2.46 2.80 -29.13
N THR A 73 -2.35 3.60 -30.20
CA THR A 73 -1.44 3.35 -31.32
C THR A 73 0.01 3.35 -30.85
N GLU A 74 0.38 4.35 -30.04
CA GLU A 74 1.70 4.47 -29.42
C GLU A 74 2.02 3.27 -28.53
N ALA A 75 1.09 2.88 -27.66
CA ALA A 75 1.28 1.76 -26.73
C ALA A 75 1.50 0.43 -27.48
N ARG A 76 0.73 0.16 -28.54
CA ARG A 76 0.91 -1.03 -29.40
C ARG A 76 2.27 -1.05 -30.09
N ARG A 77 2.72 0.11 -30.60
CA ARG A 77 4.04 0.22 -31.25
C ARG A 77 5.17 -0.09 -30.27
N ARG A 78 5.10 0.46 -29.05
CA ARG A 78 6.09 0.20 -27.99
C ARG A 78 6.13 -1.27 -27.59
N ALA A 79 4.96 -1.90 -27.43
CA ALA A 79 4.87 -3.33 -27.10
C ALA A 79 5.47 -4.23 -28.19
N ALA A 80 5.25 -3.90 -29.47
CA ALA A 80 5.83 -4.63 -30.59
C ALA A 80 7.37 -4.51 -30.63
N LEU A 81 7.92 -3.32 -30.36
CA LEU A 81 9.37 -3.09 -30.30
C LEU A 81 10.04 -3.82 -29.12
N SER A 82 9.37 -3.94 -27.98
CA SER A 82 9.89 -4.72 -26.84
C SER A 82 9.88 -6.24 -27.08
N ALA A 83 9.01 -6.72 -27.98
CA ALA A 83 8.95 -8.14 -28.35
C ALA A 83 10.04 -8.52 -29.36
N ASP A 84 10.50 -7.57 -30.17
CA ASP A 84 11.53 -7.77 -31.20
C ASP A 84 12.96 -7.72 -30.63
N ASN A 85 13.20 -6.94 -29.57
CA ASN A 85 14.50 -6.82 -28.88
C ASN A 85 14.82 -7.95 -27.87
N GLY A 86 14.09 -9.08 -27.95
CA GLY A 86 14.19 -10.20 -27.01
C GLY A 86 14.89 -11.46 -27.53
N LEU A 87 15.60 -11.39 -28.67
CA LEU A 87 16.41 -12.48 -29.24
C LEU A 87 17.90 -12.09 -29.34
#